data_AF-A0A956LBI3-F1
#
_entry.id   AF-A0A956LBI3-F1
#
_cell.length_a   1.000
_cell.length_b   1.000
_cell.length_c   1.000
_cell.angle_alpha   90.00
_cell.angle_beta   90.00
_cell.angle_gamma   90.00
#
_symmetry.space_group_name_H-M   'P 1'
#
loop_
_entity.id
_entity.type
_entity.pdbx_description
1 polymer ?
#
loop_
_entity_poly.entity_id
_entity_poly.type
_entity_poly.pdbx_seq_one_letter_code
_entity_poly.pdbx_strand_id
1 'polypeptide(L)'
;YGVLGGCGLGLVALIRARELDEQLVPLETLRGLGRTILFFQRDNGGFHSKYDEQKKFLEFRSLYYPGEAILALTLLYELDPDPAWLEGAARAAAYLTRSREGATDLPKDHWLMIASARLLPRWGELAAPPIPAEPFRQHVLALGRAFLEQQRAVVAQTGVQLGPTMADERSAPTATTVEGLVAIHGLLRADVPEEESLRRELELAIKGGVISVMRSQVRDGSARGGILRAPRKVRGDAEFNSRQAEIRIDYVQHALSAFLGARRIGIKTTGA
;
A
#
# COMPACT_ATOMS: atom_id res chain seq x y z
N TYR A 1 -9.43 13.58 19.56
CA TYR A 1 -9.31 13.62 18.09
C TYR A 1 -8.73 12.29 17.61
N GLY A 2 -9.46 11.56 16.76
CA GLY A 2 -9.07 10.27 16.22
C GLY A 2 -8.92 10.32 14.70
N VAL A 3 -7.93 9.59 14.17
CA VAL A 3 -7.65 9.50 12.73
C VAL A 3 -7.64 8.04 12.33
N LEU A 4 -8.43 7.66 11.32
CA LEU A 4 -8.56 6.27 10.88
C LEU A 4 -7.21 5.66 10.52
N GLY A 5 -6.41 6.35 9.71
CA GLY A 5 -5.11 5.85 9.29
C GLY A 5 -4.13 5.68 10.44
N GLY A 6 -4.16 6.59 11.43
CA GLY A 6 -3.37 6.45 12.64
C GLY A 6 -3.77 5.22 13.47
N CYS A 7 -5.06 4.93 13.56
CA CYS A 7 -5.56 3.71 14.22
C CYS A 7 -5.16 2.46 13.43
N GLY A 8 -5.30 2.47 12.10
CA GLY A 8 -4.94 1.38 11.21
C GLY A 8 -3.45 1.04 11.28
N LEU A 9 -2.58 1.99 10.93
CA LEU A 9 -1.13 1.77 10.96
C LEU A 9 -0.59 1.54 12.38
N GLY A 10 -1.17 2.19 13.39
CA GLY A 10 -0.85 1.94 14.79
C GLY A 10 -1.14 0.48 15.18
N LEU A 11 -2.32 -0.04 14.81
CA LEU A 11 -2.67 -1.44 15.05
C LEU A 11 -1.74 -2.40 14.30
N VAL A 12 -1.44 -2.14 13.02
CA VAL A 12 -0.46 -2.95 12.25
C VAL A 12 0.90 -3.00 12.97
N ALA A 13 1.42 -1.85 13.38
CA ALA A 13 2.72 -1.78 14.06
C ALA A 13 2.73 -2.52 15.40
N LEU A 14 1.67 -2.38 16.20
CA LEU A 14 1.55 -3.04 17.50
C LEU A 14 1.34 -4.55 17.38
N ILE A 15 0.65 -5.03 16.34
CA ILE A 15 0.58 -6.45 16.01
C ILE A 15 1.99 -6.98 15.71
N ARG A 16 2.79 -6.27 14.89
CA ARG A 16 4.18 -6.67 14.60
C ARG A 16 5.08 -6.66 15.84
N ALA A 17 4.89 -5.71 16.75
CA ALA A 17 5.61 -5.70 18.02
C ALA A 17 5.24 -6.93 18.88
N ARG A 18 3.94 -7.27 18.96
CA ARG A 18 3.45 -8.44 19.69
C ARG A 18 3.93 -9.76 19.10
N GLU A 19 4.10 -9.86 17.78
CA GLU A 19 4.68 -11.04 17.12
C GLU A 19 6.15 -11.29 17.53
N LEU A 20 6.89 -10.23 17.91
CA LEU A 20 8.27 -10.36 18.41
C LEU A 20 8.30 -10.76 19.88
N ASP A 21 7.40 -10.20 20.67
CA ASP A 21 7.23 -10.52 22.09
C ASP A 21 5.78 -10.25 22.50
N GLU A 22 5.06 -11.32 22.86
CA GLU A 22 3.65 -11.27 23.21
C GLU A 22 3.36 -10.40 24.45
N GLN A 23 4.36 -10.07 25.26
CA GLN A 23 4.22 -9.26 26.47
C GLN A 23 4.28 -7.75 26.18
N LEU A 24 4.82 -7.33 25.03
CA LEU A 24 4.99 -5.90 24.70
C LEU A 24 3.66 -5.16 24.56
N VAL A 25 2.64 -5.83 24.02
CA VAL A 25 1.34 -5.22 23.76
C VAL A 25 0.23 -6.17 24.20
N PRO A 26 -0.57 -5.83 25.23
CA PRO A 26 -1.72 -6.63 25.65
C PRO A 26 -2.73 -6.81 24.50
N LEU A 27 -3.28 -8.02 24.36
CA LEU A 27 -4.26 -8.33 23.32
C LEU A 27 -5.48 -7.40 23.36
N GLU A 28 -5.95 -7.03 24.56
CA GLU A 28 -7.05 -6.09 24.73
C GLU A 28 -6.78 -4.69 24.15
N THR A 29 -5.52 -4.25 24.14
CA THR A 29 -5.14 -3.00 23.48
C THR A 29 -5.35 -3.08 21.97
N LEU A 30 -4.97 -4.21 21.36
CA LEU A 30 -5.15 -4.46 19.93
C LEU A 30 -6.64 -4.54 19.58
N ARG A 31 -7.43 -5.28 20.38
CA ARG A 31 -8.89 -5.35 20.25
C ARG A 31 -9.54 -3.97 20.39
N GLY A 32 -9.08 -3.13 21.32
CA GLY A 32 -9.55 -1.76 21.48
C GLY A 32 -9.34 -0.89 20.24
N LEU A 33 -8.17 -1.01 19.59
CA LEU A 33 -7.90 -0.34 18.32
C LEU A 33 -8.76 -0.91 17.18
N GLY A 34 -8.96 -2.24 17.12
CA GLY A 34 -9.86 -2.89 16.18
C GLY A 34 -11.30 -2.36 16.29
N ARG A 35 -11.85 -2.31 17.52
CA ARG A 35 -13.17 -1.71 17.79
C ARG A 35 -13.23 -0.25 17.38
N THR A 36 -12.15 0.50 17.61
CA THR A 36 -12.06 1.90 17.17
C THR A 36 -12.12 2.01 15.65
N ILE A 37 -11.42 1.14 14.91
CA ILE A 37 -11.50 1.13 13.44
C ILE A 37 -12.93 0.81 12.99
N LEU A 38 -13.59 -0.19 13.58
CA LEU A 38 -14.99 -0.52 13.27
C LEU A 38 -15.95 0.63 13.59
N PHE A 39 -15.70 1.40 14.65
CA PHE A 39 -16.48 2.60 14.97
C PHE A 39 -16.43 3.67 13.87
N PHE A 40 -15.33 3.77 13.11
CA PHE A 40 -15.24 4.68 11.97
C PHE A 40 -15.98 4.14 10.72
N GLN A 41 -16.39 2.87 10.71
CA GLN A 41 -17.07 2.26 9.57
C GLN A 41 -18.51 2.75 9.48
N ARG A 42 -18.92 3.10 8.26
CA ARG A 42 -20.28 3.49 7.91
C ARG A 42 -21.09 2.24 7.57
N ASP A 43 -22.41 2.38 7.63
CA ASP A 43 -23.35 1.30 7.27
C ASP A 43 -23.15 0.77 5.85
N ASN A 44 -22.70 1.61 4.91
CA ASN A 44 -22.42 1.21 3.53
C ASN A 44 -21.07 0.49 3.34
N GLY A 45 -20.31 0.26 4.42
CA GLY A 45 -19.00 -0.39 4.44
C GLY A 45 -17.81 0.56 4.31
N GLY A 46 -18.00 1.78 3.79
CA GLY A 46 -16.94 2.78 3.72
C GLY A 46 -16.55 3.32 5.10
N PHE A 47 -15.47 4.10 5.19
CA PHE A 47 -15.03 4.69 6.45
C PHE A 47 -15.16 6.21 6.50
N HIS A 48 -15.44 6.75 7.68
CA HIS A 48 -15.03 8.10 8.04
C HIS A 48 -13.51 8.16 8.20
N SER A 49 -12.88 9.32 7.93
CA SER A 49 -11.41 9.43 8.07
C SER A 49 -10.97 10.06 9.39
N LYS A 50 -11.81 10.90 10.00
CA LYS A 50 -11.47 11.70 11.19
C LYS A 50 -12.67 11.81 12.13
N TYR A 51 -12.40 11.73 13.42
CA TYR A 51 -13.38 11.91 14.49
C TYR A 51 -12.88 12.94 15.51
N ASP A 52 -13.76 13.84 15.90
CA ASP A 52 -13.56 14.79 16.97
C ASP A 52 -14.66 14.60 18.02
N GLU A 53 -14.32 14.67 19.31
CA GLU A 53 -15.29 14.44 20.39
C GLU A 53 -16.44 15.45 20.37
N GLN A 54 -16.14 16.71 20.04
CA GLN A 54 -17.11 17.79 20.01
C GLN A 54 -17.83 17.86 18.65
N LYS A 55 -17.06 17.80 17.55
CA LYS A 55 -17.57 17.96 16.18
C LYS A 55 -18.00 16.65 15.52
N LYS A 56 -17.84 15.52 16.21
CA LYS A 56 -18.09 14.16 15.71
C LYS A 56 -17.29 13.88 14.44
N PHE A 57 -17.85 13.17 13.47
CA PHE A 57 -17.14 12.85 12.24
C PHE A 57 -16.90 14.10 11.40
N LEU A 58 -15.64 14.34 11.04
CA LEU A 58 -15.25 15.49 10.23
C LEU A 58 -15.32 15.14 8.74
N GLU A 59 -15.72 16.12 7.92
CA GLU A 59 -15.68 15.98 6.47
C GLU A 59 -14.25 16.03 5.95
N PHE A 60 -13.67 14.85 5.79
CA PHE A 60 -12.39 14.63 5.14
C PHE A 60 -12.38 13.20 4.60
N ARG A 61 -11.83 13.02 3.40
CA ARG A 61 -11.64 11.71 2.80
C ARG A 61 -10.18 11.51 2.47
N SER A 62 -9.56 10.51 3.08
CA SER A 62 -8.24 10.03 2.71
C SER A 62 -8.37 8.90 1.70
N LEU A 63 -7.53 8.92 0.65
CA LEU A 63 -7.40 7.79 -0.26
C LEU A 63 -6.84 6.55 0.47
N TYR A 64 -5.91 6.75 1.39
CA TYR A 64 -5.07 5.68 1.94
C TYR A 64 -5.63 5.04 3.22
N TYR A 65 -6.34 5.82 4.05
CA TYR A 65 -6.78 5.33 5.37
C TYR A 65 -7.70 4.10 5.29
N PRO A 66 -8.62 3.98 4.31
CA PRO A 66 -9.41 2.76 4.17
C PRO A 66 -8.55 1.51 3.93
N GLY A 67 -7.53 1.58 3.06
CA GLY A 67 -6.62 0.46 2.82
C GLY A 67 -5.82 0.09 4.08
N GLU A 68 -5.31 1.09 4.82
CA GLU A 68 -4.60 0.89 6.10
C GLU A 68 -5.51 0.19 7.14
N ALA A 69 -6.77 0.61 7.24
CA ALA A 69 -7.76 0.02 8.14
C ALA A 69 -8.12 -1.42 7.75
N ILE A 70 -8.29 -1.71 6.45
CA ILE A 70 -8.56 -3.06 5.95
C ILE A 70 -7.39 -4.00 6.28
N LEU A 71 -6.15 -3.55 6.08
CA LEU A 71 -4.97 -4.32 6.43
C LEU A 71 -4.94 -4.61 7.94
N ALA A 72 -5.17 -3.59 8.76
CA ALA A 72 -5.15 -3.71 10.21
C ALA A 72 -6.19 -4.70 10.75
N LEU A 73 -7.43 -4.61 10.28
CA LEU A 73 -8.50 -5.53 10.65
C LEU A 73 -8.22 -6.96 10.17
N THR A 74 -7.71 -7.11 8.94
CA THR A 74 -7.30 -8.42 8.43
C THR A 74 -6.23 -9.04 9.33
N LEU A 75 -5.16 -8.30 9.64
CA LEU A 75 -4.09 -8.80 10.52
C LEU A 75 -4.57 -9.09 11.94
N LEU A 76 -5.50 -8.30 12.48
CA LEU A 76 -6.08 -8.56 13.79
C LEU A 76 -6.88 -9.86 13.77
N TYR A 77 -7.65 -10.14 12.71
CA TYR A 77 -8.31 -11.43 12.53
C TYR A 77 -7.32 -12.60 12.47
N GLU A 78 -6.16 -12.44 11.79
CA GLU A 78 -5.15 -13.49 11.75
C GLU A 78 -4.59 -13.82 13.15
N LEU A 79 -4.54 -12.82 14.05
CA LEU A 79 -4.03 -12.96 15.41
C LEU A 79 -5.11 -13.41 16.42
N ASP A 80 -6.33 -12.89 16.28
CA ASP A 80 -7.46 -13.06 17.18
C ASP A 80 -8.74 -13.24 16.33
N PRO A 81 -9.14 -14.49 16.00
CA PRO A 81 -10.15 -14.80 14.99
C PRO A 81 -11.61 -14.45 15.34
N ASP A 82 -11.88 -13.22 15.78
CA ASP A 82 -13.24 -12.67 15.89
C ASP A 82 -13.76 -12.32 14.49
N PRO A 83 -14.91 -12.89 14.05
CA PRO A 83 -15.49 -12.62 12.74
C PRO A 83 -15.71 -11.14 12.44
N ALA A 84 -15.95 -10.30 13.46
CA ALA A 84 -16.20 -8.87 13.27
C ALA A 84 -15.03 -8.15 12.58
N TRP A 85 -13.78 -8.60 12.79
CA TRP A 85 -12.60 -8.03 12.14
C TRP A 85 -12.59 -8.32 10.65
N LEU A 86 -12.78 -9.58 10.27
CA LEU A 86 -12.76 -10.01 8.88
C LEU A 86 -13.95 -9.44 8.11
N GLU A 87 -15.14 -9.44 8.71
CA GLU A 87 -16.34 -8.83 8.14
C GLU A 87 -16.17 -7.32 7.91
N GLY A 88 -15.60 -6.61 8.90
CA GLY A 88 -15.29 -5.19 8.77
C GLY A 88 -14.34 -4.90 7.61
N ALA A 89 -13.26 -5.67 7.49
CA ALA A 89 -12.32 -5.58 6.38
C ALA A 89 -13.00 -5.83 5.02
N ALA A 90 -13.80 -6.89 4.92
CA ALA A 90 -14.49 -7.28 3.70
C ALA A 90 -15.54 -6.25 3.25
N ARG A 91 -16.33 -5.68 4.18
CA ARG A 91 -17.31 -4.62 3.86
C ARG A 91 -16.63 -3.39 3.27
N ALA A 92 -15.48 -3.00 3.82
CA ALA A 92 -14.73 -1.85 3.33
C ALA A 92 -14.09 -2.12 1.96
N ALA A 93 -13.51 -3.31 1.76
CA ALA A 93 -13.00 -3.73 0.47
C ALA A 93 -14.10 -3.70 -0.60
N ALA A 94 -15.27 -4.27 -0.29
CA ALA A 94 -16.42 -4.29 -1.19
C ALA A 94 -16.97 -2.89 -1.49
N TYR A 95 -16.99 -1.99 -0.51
CA TYR A 95 -17.34 -0.59 -0.72
C TYR A 95 -16.38 0.06 -1.73
N LEU A 96 -15.07 -0.10 -1.54
CA LEU A 96 -14.07 0.47 -2.45
C LEU A 96 -14.22 -0.07 -3.87
N THR A 97 -14.40 -1.38 -4.02
CA THR A 97 -14.68 -2.03 -5.32
C THR A 97 -15.89 -1.40 -6.01
N ARG A 98 -17.04 -1.34 -5.34
CA ARG A 98 -18.28 -0.76 -5.92
C ARG A 98 -18.13 0.73 -6.22
N SER A 99 -17.50 1.50 -5.34
CA SER A 99 -17.35 2.95 -5.50
C SER A 99 -16.45 3.35 -6.68
N ARG A 100 -15.69 2.40 -7.23
CA ARG A 100 -14.75 2.58 -8.33
C ARG A 100 -15.13 1.77 -9.57
N GLU A 101 -16.31 1.15 -9.56
CA GLU A 101 -16.82 0.40 -10.70
C GLU A 101 -17.05 1.33 -11.88
N GLY A 102 -16.58 0.93 -13.07
CA GLY A 102 -16.67 1.75 -14.29
C GLY A 102 -15.75 2.97 -14.34
N ALA A 103 -14.91 3.22 -13.33
CA ALA A 103 -13.96 4.33 -13.35
C ALA A 103 -12.91 4.12 -14.45
N THR A 104 -12.67 5.16 -15.26
CA THR A 104 -11.64 5.16 -16.32
C THR A 104 -10.24 5.47 -15.78
N ASP A 105 -10.16 6.18 -14.65
CA ASP A 105 -8.91 6.48 -13.94
C ASP A 105 -9.02 5.94 -12.51
N LEU A 106 -8.28 4.86 -12.23
CA LEU A 106 -8.25 4.25 -10.91
C LEU A 106 -7.20 4.91 -10.04
N PRO A 107 -7.51 5.15 -8.75
CA PRO A 107 -6.56 5.79 -7.85
C PRO A 107 -5.37 4.87 -7.55
N LYS A 108 -4.23 5.50 -7.25
CA LYS A 108 -2.96 4.84 -6.91
C LYS A 108 -2.96 4.35 -5.46
N ASP A 109 -3.82 3.37 -5.18
CA ASP A 109 -4.15 2.88 -3.85
C ASP A 109 -3.31 1.65 -3.46
N HIS A 110 -2.01 1.87 -3.21
CA HIS A 110 -1.09 0.80 -2.83
C HIS A 110 -1.47 0.12 -1.50
N TRP A 111 -2.07 0.86 -0.55
CA TRP A 111 -2.54 0.30 0.70
C TRP A 111 -3.66 -0.71 0.51
N LEU A 112 -4.64 -0.42 -0.38
CA LEU A 112 -5.65 -1.41 -0.73
C LEU A 112 -5.02 -2.64 -1.39
N MET A 113 -4.01 -2.48 -2.25
CA MET A 113 -3.31 -3.61 -2.87
C MET A 113 -2.63 -4.51 -1.82
N ILE A 114 -1.92 -3.91 -0.86
CA ILE A 114 -1.28 -4.62 0.26
C ILE A 114 -2.32 -5.33 1.13
N ALA A 115 -3.38 -4.61 1.51
CA ALA A 115 -4.47 -5.16 2.31
C ALA A 115 -5.15 -6.34 1.62
N SER A 116 -5.38 -6.23 0.31
CA SER A 116 -6.04 -7.26 -0.49
C SER A 116 -5.22 -8.53 -0.61
N ALA A 117 -3.89 -8.42 -0.69
CA ALA A 117 -2.98 -9.57 -0.70
C ALA A 117 -3.08 -10.42 0.59
N ARG A 118 -3.48 -9.81 1.72
CA ARG A 118 -3.76 -10.51 2.98
C ARG A 118 -5.23 -10.96 3.10
N LEU A 119 -6.16 -10.15 2.63
CA LEU A 119 -7.59 -10.37 2.80
C LEU A 119 -8.16 -11.44 1.84
N LEU A 120 -7.75 -11.45 0.57
CA LEU A 120 -8.29 -12.38 -0.44
C LEU A 120 -8.17 -13.86 -0.05
N PRO A 121 -7.02 -14.35 0.50
CA PRO A 121 -6.91 -15.72 0.98
C PRO A 121 -7.93 -16.10 2.07
N ARG A 122 -8.42 -15.12 2.82
CA ARG A 122 -9.38 -15.28 3.93
C ARG A 122 -10.83 -15.10 3.49
N TRP A 123 -11.07 -14.72 2.24
CA TRP A 123 -12.42 -14.33 1.78
C TRP A 123 -13.44 -15.47 1.89
N GLY A 124 -12.99 -16.71 1.73
CA GLY A 124 -13.84 -17.90 1.88
C GLY A 124 -14.23 -18.24 3.33
N GLU A 125 -13.60 -17.59 4.32
CA GLU A 125 -13.94 -17.76 5.74
C GLU A 125 -15.13 -16.89 6.17
N LEU A 126 -15.56 -15.95 5.33
CA LEU A 126 -16.73 -15.12 5.58
C LEU A 126 -18.01 -15.95 5.49
N ALA A 127 -18.85 -15.90 6.53
CA ALA A 127 -20.17 -16.52 6.50
C ALA A 127 -21.08 -15.89 5.43
N ALA A 128 -20.98 -14.58 5.23
CA ALA A 128 -21.77 -13.82 4.27
C ALA A 128 -20.90 -12.74 3.58
N PRO A 129 -20.16 -13.09 2.51
CA PRO A 129 -19.29 -12.13 1.83
C PRO A 129 -20.11 -11.01 1.16
N PRO A 130 -19.72 -9.73 1.31
CA PRO A 130 -20.49 -8.58 0.82
C PRO A 130 -20.53 -8.43 -0.71
N ILE A 131 -19.60 -9.09 -1.40
CA ILE A 131 -19.56 -9.33 -2.84
C ILE A 131 -18.83 -10.66 -3.09
N PRO A 132 -19.00 -11.31 -4.26
CA PRO A 132 -18.15 -12.44 -4.63
C PRO A 132 -16.66 -12.06 -4.63
N ALA A 133 -15.78 -13.03 -4.36
CA ALA A 133 -14.33 -12.79 -4.28
C ALA A 133 -13.73 -12.28 -5.61
N GLU A 134 -14.25 -12.76 -6.74
CA GLU A 134 -13.66 -12.51 -8.05
C GLU A 134 -13.77 -11.04 -8.49
N PRO A 135 -14.92 -10.33 -8.39
CA PRO A 135 -14.98 -8.89 -8.62
C PRO A 135 -14.01 -8.07 -7.76
N PHE A 136 -13.84 -8.45 -6.48
CA PHE A 136 -12.87 -7.79 -5.61
C PHE A 136 -11.43 -8.01 -6.12
N ARG A 137 -11.09 -9.26 -6.44
CA ARG A 137 -9.78 -9.61 -7.01
C ARG A 137 -9.51 -8.86 -8.32
N GLN A 138 -10.48 -8.81 -9.23
CA GLN A 138 -10.36 -8.11 -10.51
C GLN A 138 -10.12 -6.61 -10.31
N HIS A 139 -10.83 -5.98 -9.38
CA HIS A 139 -10.60 -4.59 -9.01
C HIS A 139 -9.16 -4.36 -8.54
N VAL A 140 -8.67 -5.24 -7.67
CA VAL A 140 -7.32 -5.18 -7.11
C VAL A 140 -6.24 -5.36 -8.18
N LEU A 141 -6.44 -6.29 -9.13
CA LEU A 141 -5.56 -6.43 -10.29
C LEU A 141 -5.62 -5.20 -11.22
N ALA A 142 -6.78 -4.56 -11.36
CA ALA A 142 -6.93 -3.34 -12.16
C ALA A 142 -6.14 -2.15 -11.56
N LEU A 143 -6.04 -2.05 -10.23
CA LEU A 143 -5.16 -1.06 -9.58
C LEU A 143 -3.68 -1.28 -9.98
N GLY A 144 -3.23 -2.53 -10.02
CA GLY A 144 -1.88 -2.87 -10.50
C GLY A 144 -1.65 -2.46 -11.95
N ARG A 145 -2.62 -2.70 -12.83
CA ARG A 145 -2.56 -2.26 -14.24
C ARG A 145 -2.54 -0.74 -14.38
N ALA A 146 -3.26 0.00 -13.56
CA ALA A 146 -3.22 1.47 -13.57
C ALA A 146 -1.82 2.02 -13.24
N PHE A 147 -1.09 1.39 -12.32
CA PHE A 147 0.31 1.74 -12.06
C PHE A 147 1.24 1.41 -13.25
N LEU A 148 1.02 0.27 -13.92
CA LEU A 148 1.78 -0.08 -15.12
C LEU A 148 1.55 0.95 -16.25
N GLU A 149 0.30 1.34 -16.46
CA GLU A 149 -0.08 2.38 -17.45
C GLU A 149 0.65 3.69 -17.17
N GLN A 150 0.67 4.14 -15.91
CA GLN A 150 1.42 5.32 -15.50
C GLN A 150 2.91 5.18 -15.82
N GLN A 151 3.52 4.04 -15.50
CA GLN A 151 4.93 3.84 -15.77
C GLN A 151 5.22 3.86 -17.27
N ARG A 152 4.38 3.23 -18.10
CA ARG A 152 4.50 3.29 -19.57
C ARG A 152 4.43 4.73 -20.08
N ALA A 153 3.53 5.55 -19.53
CA ALA A 153 3.45 6.97 -19.88
C ALA A 153 4.74 7.73 -19.54
N VAL A 154 5.35 7.46 -18.39
CA VAL A 154 6.65 8.05 -18.02
C VAL A 154 7.78 7.56 -18.92
N VAL A 155 7.81 6.27 -19.28
CA VAL A 155 8.78 5.71 -20.22
C VAL A 155 8.63 6.38 -21.60
N ALA A 156 7.41 6.55 -22.09
CA ALA A 156 7.14 7.23 -23.36
C ALA A 156 7.61 8.68 -23.37
N GLN A 157 7.50 9.39 -22.23
CA GLN A 157 7.95 10.78 -22.10
C GLN A 157 9.46 10.91 -21.96
N THR A 158 10.12 9.97 -21.29
CA THR A 158 11.54 10.09 -20.88
C THR A 158 12.50 9.24 -21.70
N GLY A 159 12.01 8.23 -22.40
CA GLY A 159 12.81 7.22 -23.10
C GLY A 159 13.51 6.22 -22.17
N VAL A 160 13.33 6.30 -20.85
CA VAL A 160 14.04 5.45 -19.88
C VAL A 160 13.24 4.20 -19.54
N GLN A 161 13.56 3.07 -20.16
CA GLN A 161 12.79 1.82 -20.06
C GLN A 161 12.78 1.19 -18.66
N LEU A 162 13.91 1.21 -17.95
CA LEU A 162 14.00 0.85 -16.52
C LEU A 162 14.10 2.14 -15.70
N GLY A 163 13.00 2.89 -15.77
CA GLY A 163 12.89 4.26 -15.31
C GLY A 163 12.01 4.45 -14.07
N PRO A 164 11.99 5.68 -13.55
CA PRO A 164 11.17 6.05 -12.41
C PRO A 164 9.68 5.84 -12.72
N THR A 165 8.89 5.50 -11.70
CA THR A 165 7.43 5.39 -11.85
C THR A 165 6.76 6.76 -12.03
N MET A 166 7.50 7.85 -11.80
CA MET A 166 7.05 9.24 -11.93
C MET A 166 8.14 10.11 -12.55
N ALA A 167 7.75 11.13 -13.32
CA ALA A 167 8.72 12.02 -13.99
C ALA A 167 9.62 12.80 -13.02
N ASP A 168 9.15 13.06 -11.80
CA ASP A 168 9.88 13.80 -10.74
C ASP A 168 10.83 12.91 -9.90
N GLU A 169 10.85 11.60 -10.15
CA GLU A 169 11.70 10.61 -9.47
C GLU A 169 11.64 10.62 -7.94
N ARG A 170 10.50 11.02 -7.36
CA ARG A 170 10.37 10.99 -5.90
C ARG A 170 10.46 9.57 -5.36
N SER A 171 11.33 9.39 -4.37
CA SER A 171 11.65 8.07 -3.79
C SER A 171 10.47 7.42 -3.10
N ALA A 172 9.77 8.13 -2.20
CA ALA A 172 8.67 7.54 -1.42
C ALA A 172 7.48 7.09 -2.31
N PRO A 173 6.94 7.92 -3.21
CA PRO A 173 5.88 7.46 -4.13
C PRO A 173 6.32 6.26 -4.98
N THR A 174 7.55 6.28 -5.52
CA THR A 174 8.07 5.14 -6.29
C THR A 174 8.19 3.87 -5.43
N ALA A 175 8.68 3.99 -4.20
CA ALA A 175 8.77 2.88 -3.27
C ALA A 175 7.38 2.31 -2.91
N THR A 176 6.40 3.15 -2.60
CA THR A 176 5.02 2.70 -2.31
C THR A 176 4.35 2.03 -3.52
N THR A 177 4.64 2.47 -4.75
CA THR A 177 4.21 1.76 -5.96
C THR A 177 4.80 0.36 -5.98
N VAL A 178 6.10 0.22 -5.73
CA VAL A 178 6.77 -1.10 -5.70
C VAL A 178 6.13 -1.99 -4.63
N GLU A 179 5.86 -1.49 -3.43
CA GLU A 179 5.18 -2.24 -2.37
C GLU A 179 3.83 -2.79 -2.84
N GLY A 180 3.01 -1.94 -3.47
CA GLY A 180 1.73 -2.36 -4.03
C GLY A 180 1.88 -3.43 -5.12
N LEU A 181 2.79 -3.22 -6.08
CA LEU A 181 2.99 -4.18 -7.18
C LEU A 181 3.52 -5.53 -6.69
N VAL A 182 4.39 -5.55 -5.68
CA VAL A 182 4.83 -6.80 -5.02
C VAL A 182 3.65 -7.51 -4.38
N ALA A 183 2.73 -6.78 -3.73
CA ALA A 183 1.53 -7.39 -3.15
C ALA A 183 0.63 -8.04 -4.23
N ILE A 184 0.46 -7.37 -5.38
CA ILE A 184 -0.32 -7.91 -6.51
C ILE A 184 0.35 -9.11 -7.16
N HIS A 185 1.69 -9.11 -7.28
CA HIS A 185 2.44 -10.23 -7.87
C HIS A 185 2.11 -11.56 -7.17
N GLY A 186 1.95 -11.53 -5.84
CA GLY A 186 1.55 -12.68 -5.02
C GLY A 186 0.11 -13.16 -5.22
N LEU A 187 -0.75 -12.38 -5.87
CA LEU A 187 -2.15 -12.73 -6.15
C LEU A 187 -2.36 -13.35 -7.54
N LEU A 188 -1.34 -13.31 -8.39
CA LEU A 188 -1.41 -13.84 -9.75
C LEU A 188 -1.34 -15.37 -9.75
N ARG A 189 -2.22 -15.98 -10.51
CA ARG A 189 -2.34 -17.43 -10.72
C ARG A 189 -1.44 -17.87 -11.86
N ALA A 190 -0.67 -18.93 -11.65
CA ALA A 190 0.30 -19.42 -12.63
C ALA A 190 -0.34 -20.18 -13.79
N ASP A 191 -1.55 -20.72 -13.59
CA ASP A 191 -2.33 -21.48 -14.58
C ASP A 191 -3.12 -20.59 -15.55
N VAL A 192 -3.04 -19.26 -15.42
CA VAL A 192 -3.78 -18.30 -16.25
C VAL A 192 -2.80 -17.52 -17.14
N PRO A 193 -2.79 -17.76 -18.46
CA PRO A 193 -1.82 -17.14 -19.37
C PRO A 193 -1.77 -15.61 -19.32
N GLU A 194 -2.91 -14.94 -19.21
CA GLU A 194 -2.99 -13.48 -19.12
C GLU A 194 -2.36 -12.95 -17.84
N GLU A 195 -2.45 -13.70 -16.74
CA GLU A 195 -1.86 -13.35 -15.47
C GLU A 195 -0.35 -13.63 -15.44
N GLU A 196 0.13 -14.62 -16.18
CA GLU A 196 1.56 -14.83 -16.40
C GLU A 196 2.19 -13.71 -17.24
N SER A 197 1.48 -13.18 -18.24
CA SER A 197 1.92 -11.96 -18.93
C SER A 197 1.99 -10.77 -17.96
N LEU A 198 0.93 -10.54 -17.20
CA LEU A 198 0.89 -9.48 -16.19
C LEU A 198 2.02 -9.63 -15.16
N ARG A 199 2.36 -10.86 -14.76
CA ARG A 199 3.46 -11.14 -13.83
C ARG A 199 4.78 -10.57 -14.33
N ARG A 200 5.13 -10.84 -15.58
CA ARG A 200 6.38 -10.36 -16.20
C ARG A 200 6.41 -8.85 -16.29
N GLU A 201 5.27 -8.23 -16.61
CA GLU A 201 5.16 -6.77 -16.63
C GLU A 201 5.34 -6.15 -15.25
N LEU A 202 4.73 -6.73 -14.21
CA LEU A 202 4.93 -6.31 -12.83
C LEU A 202 6.40 -6.48 -12.40
N GLU A 203 7.06 -7.58 -12.75
CA GLU A 203 8.47 -7.80 -12.39
C GLU A 203 9.40 -6.77 -13.03
N LEU A 204 9.18 -6.42 -14.29
CA LEU A 204 9.90 -5.34 -14.97
C LEU A 204 9.65 -3.99 -14.29
N ALA A 205 8.39 -3.70 -13.95
CA ALA A 205 7.99 -2.47 -13.27
C ALA A 205 8.63 -2.34 -11.89
N ILE A 206 8.57 -3.41 -11.09
CA ILE A 206 9.18 -3.49 -9.77
C ILE A 206 10.69 -3.30 -9.85
N LYS A 207 11.36 -3.97 -10.81
CA LYS A 207 12.80 -3.81 -11.03
C LYS A 207 13.16 -2.37 -11.36
N GLY A 208 12.41 -1.72 -12.27
CA GLY A 208 12.61 -0.31 -12.61
C GLY A 208 12.43 0.63 -11.41
N GLY A 209 11.37 0.41 -10.62
CA GLY A 209 11.10 1.16 -9.40
C GLY A 209 12.21 1.01 -8.36
N VAL A 210 12.70 -0.21 -8.12
CA VAL A 210 13.83 -0.47 -7.21
C VAL A 210 15.08 0.27 -7.65
N ILE A 211 15.45 0.18 -8.93
CA ILE A 211 16.61 0.89 -9.49
C ILE A 211 16.45 2.41 -9.29
N SER A 212 15.25 2.94 -9.53
CA SER A 212 14.97 4.38 -9.34
C SER A 212 15.13 4.81 -7.87
N VAL A 213 14.60 4.04 -6.91
CA VAL A 213 14.76 4.35 -5.48
C VAL A 213 16.24 4.24 -5.07
N MET A 214 16.98 3.25 -5.57
CA MET A 214 18.41 3.09 -5.29
C MET A 214 19.26 4.27 -5.77
N ARG A 215 18.86 4.97 -6.83
CA ARG A 215 19.54 6.22 -7.26
C ARG A 215 19.43 7.34 -6.23
N SER A 216 18.43 7.28 -5.34
CA SER A 216 18.25 8.25 -4.26
C SER A 216 19.01 7.88 -2.99
N GLN A 217 19.75 6.76 -2.97
CA GLN A 217 20.50 6.34 -1.79
C GLN A 217 21.80 7.12 -1.65
N VAL A 218 22.01 7.70 -0.47
CA VAL A 218 23.28 8.29 -0.07
C VAL A 218 24.29 7.16 0.19
N ARG A 219 25.39 7.14 -0.58
CA ARG A 219 26.38 6.04 -0.55
C ARG A 219 27.49 6.25 0.46
N ASP A 220 27.82 7.50 0.78
CA ASP A 220 28.99 7.87 1.57
C ASP A 220 28.67 8.98 2.59
N GLY A 221 29.59 9.19 3.54
CA GLY A 221 29.46 10.23 4.56
C GLY A 221 28.53 9.87 5.72
N SER A 222 28.20 10.87 6.55
CA SER A 222 27.42 10.69 7.78
C SER A 222 25.96 10.28 7.54
N ALA A 223 25.42 10.58 6.35
CA ALA A 223 24.06 10.22 5.94
C ALA A 223 24.00 8.91 5.12
N ARG A 224 25.10 8.14 5.05
CA ARG A 224 25.16 6.86 4.32
C ARG A 224 24.00 5.94 4.69
N GLY A 225 23.35 5.39 3.66
CA GLY A 225 22.16 4.55 3.80
C GLY A 225 20.85 5.33 3.80
N GLY A 226 20.89 6.66 3.97
CA GLY A 226 19.72 7.53 3.83
C GLY A 226 19.17 7.54 2.41
N ILE A 227 17.87 7.79 2.29
CA ILE A 227 17.15 7.91 1.02
C ILE A 227 16.67 9.35 0.88
N LEU A 228 17.15 10.03 -0.17
CA LEU A 228 16.76 11.39 -0.50
C LEU A 228 15.31 11.44 -1.02
N ARG A 229 14.65 12.60 -0.93
CA ARG A 229 13.33 12.83 -1.54
C ARG A 229 13.32 12.48 -3.03
N ALA A 230 14.37 12.84 -3.76
CA ALA A 230 14.58 12.51 -5.16
C ALA A 230 16.08 12.52 -5.48
N PRO A 231 16.57 11.87 -6.54
CA PRO A 231 17.99 11.80 -6.85
C PRO A 231 18.52 13.06 -7.55
N ARG A 232 17.64 13.88 -8.13
CA ARG A 232 18.00 15.09 -8.88
C ARG A 232 16.98 16.20 -8.72
N LYS A 233 17.42 17.42 -9.03
CA LYS A 233 16.56 18.60 -9.13
C LYS A 233 15.69 18.56 -10.39
N VAL A 234 14.49 19.12 -10.31
CA VAL A 234 13.57 19.31 -11.43
C VAL A 234 13.75 20.73 -11.98
N ARG A 235 13.91 20.87 -13.29
CA ARG A 235 14.13 22.18 -13.93
C ARG A 235 12.89 23.06 -13.74
N GLY A 236 13.10 24.27 -13.22
CA GLY A 236 12.04 25.27 -13.04
C GLY A 236 11.18 25.10 -11.78
N ASP A 237 11.44 24.09 -10.94
CA ASP A 237 10.64 23.82 -9.74
C ASP A 237 11.42 24.13 -8.45
N ALA A 238 11.42 25.40 -8.04
CA ALA A 238 12.16 25.85 -6.86
C ALA A 238 11.63 25.23 -5.55
N GLU A 239 10.30 25.06 -5.44
CA GLU A 239 9.66 24.48 -4.26
C GLU A 239 10.08 23.01 -4.09
N PHE A 240 10.00 22.21 -5.16
CA PHE A 240 10.51 20.83 -5.14
C PHE A 240 11.98 20.78 -4.75
N ASN A 241 12.80 21.61 -5.43
CA ASN A 241 14.25 21.58 -5.30
C ASN A 241 14.74 22.01 -3.91
N SER A 242 13.98 22.84 -3.19
CA SER A 242 14.30 23.25 -1.82
C SER A 242 14.36 22.08 -0.84
N ARG A 243 13.66 20.98 -1.15
CA ARG A 243 13.54 19.78 -0.29
C ARG A 243 14.07 18.51 -0.96
N GLN A 244 14.74 18.62 -2.10
CA GLN A 244 15.16 17.47 -2.91
C GLN A 244 16.13 16.55 -2.15
N ALA A 245 17.01 17.14 -1.33
CA ALA A 245 17.98 16.40 -0.52
C ALA A 245 17.47 16.03 0.88
N GLU A 246 16.19 16.27 1.20
CA GLU A 246 15.62 15.85 2.48
C GLU A 246 15.71 14.32 2.62
N ILE A 247 16.11 13.86 3.81
CA ILE A 247 15.98 12.49 4.25
C ILE A 247 14.93 12.48 5.34
N ARG A 248 13.92 11.64 5.17
CA ARG A 248 12.89 11.41 6.18
C ARG A 248 12.74 9.93 6.46
N ILE A 249 12.31 9.61 7.67
CA ILE A 249 12.14 8.22 8.11
C ILE A 249 11.21 7.44 7.17
N ASP A 250 10.14 8.06 6.68
CA ASP A 250 9.20 7.44 5.74
C ASP A 250 9.86 7.08 4.40
N TYR A 251 10.81 7.89 3.92
CA TYR A 251 11.51 7.60 2.65
C TYR A 251 12.34 6.33 2.77
N VAL A 252 13.05 6.21 3.88
CA VAL A 252 13.91 5.05 4.19
C VAL A 252 13.05 3.81 4.44
N GLN A 253 11.96 3.94 5.19
CA GLN A 253 11.05 2.83 5.49
C GLN A 253 10.42 2.24 4.24
N HIS A 254 9.86 3.09 3.36
CA HIS A 254 9.25 2.61 2.12
C HIS A 254 10.29 2.01 1.17
N ALA A 255 11.46 2.64 1.04
CA ALA A 255 12.54 2.09 0.23
C ALA A 255 12.97 0.69 0.70
N LEU A 256 13.14 0.51 2.01
CA LEU A 256 13.51 -0.78 2.59
C LEU A 256 12.41 -1.84 2.35
N SER A 257 11.14 -1.48 2.58
CA SER A 257 9.99 -2.35 2.31
C SER A 257 9.95 -2.80 0.84
N ALA A 258 10.11 -1.85 -0.09
CA ALA A 258 10.18 -2.13 -1.52
C ALA A 258 11.34 -3.07 -1.89
N PHE A 259 12.54 -2.83 -1.36
CA PHE A 259 13.71 -3.68 -1.64
C PHE A 259 13.54 -5.11 -1.10
N LEU A 260 13.06 -5.25 0.13
CA LEU A 260 12.81 -6.56 0.74
C LEU A 260 11.69 -7.30 0.01
N GLY A 261 10.63 -6.60 -0.38
CA GLY A 261 9.54 -7.15 -1.18
C GLY A 261 10.01 -7.66 -2.55
N ALA A 262 10.75 -6.84 -3.29
CA ALA A 262 11.33 -7.23 -4.57
C ALA A 262 12.26 -8.45 -4.45
N ARG A 263 13.12 -8.47 -3.42
CA ARG A 263 14.00 -9.61 -3.16
C ARG A 263 13.22 -10.89 -2.85
N ARG A 264 12.11 -10.80 -2.11
CA ARG A 264 11.26 -11.96 -1.76
C ARG A 264 10.68 -12.64 -3.00
N ILE A 265 10.36 -11.88 -4.04
CA ILE A 265 9.83 -12.41 -5.30
C ILE A 265 10.93 -12.71 -6.34
N GLY A 266 12.20 -12.78 -5.91
CA GLY A 266 13.31 -13.19 -6.77
C GLY A 266 13.94 -12.09 -7.62
N ILE A 267 13.50 -10.83 -7.49
CA ILE A 267 14.09 -9.70 -8.22
C ILE A 267 15.41 -9.33 -7.54
N LYS A 268 16.52 -9.62 -8.22
CA LYS A 268 17.86 -9.23 -7.79
C LYS A 268 18.08 -7.74 -8.00
N THR A 269 18.60 -7.08 -6.98
CA THR A 269 18.90 -5.64 -6.98
C THR A 269 20.36 -5.33 -7.35
N THR A 270 21.16 -6.35 -7.67
CA THR A 270 22.56 -6.21 -8.05
C THR A 270 22.66 -6.13 -9.57
N GLY A 271 22.96 -4.94 -10.08
CA GLY A 271 23.06 -4.65 -11.51
C GLY A 271 23.41 -3.19 -11.76
N ALA A 272 24.51 -2.74 -11.16
CA ALA A 272 25.36 -1.66 -11.65
C ALA A 272 26.80 -2.15 -11.49
#